data_AF-A0A7Z0HVX9-F1
#
_entry.id   AF-A0A7Z0HVX9-F1
#
_cell.length_a   1.000
_cell.length_b   1.000
_cell.length_c   1.000
_cell.angle_alpha   90.00
_cell.angle_beta   90.00
_cell.angle_gamma   90.00
#
_symmetry.space_group_name_H-M   'P 1'
#
loop_
_entity.id
_entity.type
_entity.pdbx_description
1 polymer ?
#
loop_
_entity_poly.entity_id
_entity_poly.type
_entity_poly.pdbx_seq_one_letter_code
_entity_poly.pdbx_strand_id
1 'polypeptide(L)' 'MVLEFSGLLHLIVVVFVTISVIGSRATTLAKTLWILGVFFFPIIGFILWLLLGPRRLR' A
#
# COMPACT_ATOMS: atom_id res chain seq x y z
N MET A 1 -24.96 -4.20 2.93
CA MET A 1 -24.80 -3.55 4.25
C MET A 1 -23.33 -3.48 4.71
N VAL A 2 -22.34 -3.42 3.80
CA VAL A 2 -20.89 -3.36 4.14
C VAL A 2 -20.22 -2.07 3.59
N LEU A 3 -20.96 -1.20 2.89
CA LEU A 3 -20.39 -0.36 1.84
C LEU A 3 -20.07 1.10 2.20
N GLU A 4 -20.57 1.66 3.29
CA GLU A 4 -20.42 3.12 3.52
C GLU A 4 -19.09 3.49 4.21
N PHE A 5 -18.56 2.63 5.09
CA PHE A 5 -17.33 2.91 5.85
C PHE A 5 -16.09 2.21 5.30
N SER A 6 -16.24 1.18 4.46
CA SER A 6 -15.11 0.42 3.93
C SER A 6 -14.30 1.22 2.91
N GLY A 7 -14.94 2.12 2.14
CA GLY A 7 -14.26 2.93 1.11
C GLY A 7 -13.25 3.92 1.70
N LEU A 8 -13.61 4.61 2.78
CA LEU A 8 -12.73 5.55 3.49
C LEU A 8 -11.51 4.85 4.08
N LEU A 9 -11.72 3.72 4.78
CA LEU A 9 -10.62 2.91 5.31
C LEU A 9 -9.69 2.40 4.21
N HIS A 10 -10.26 1.95 3.09
CA HIS A 10 -9.51 1.50 1.94
C HIS A 10 -8.66 2.63 1.35
N LEU A 11 -9.23 3.83 1.21
CA LEU A 11 -8.52 5.00 0.70
C LEU A 11 -7.33 5.38 1.61
N ILE A 12 -7.55 5.39 2.93
CA ILE A 12 -6.51 5.69 3.92
C ILE A 12 -5.35 4.70 3.79
N VAL A 13 -5.64 3.40 3.71
CA VAL A 13 -4.63 2.35 3.57
C VAL A 13 -3.83 2.53 2.27
N VAL A 14 -4.52 2.72 1.15
CA VAL A 14 -3.86 2.88 -0.16
C VAL A 14 -2.97 4.12 -0.17
N VAL A 15 -3.45 5.25 0.33
CA VAL A 15 -2.67 6.50 0.38
C VAL A 15 -1.44 6.34 1.28
N PHE A 16 -1.63 5.78 2.47
CA PHE A 16 -0.56 5.57 3.43
C PHE A 16 0.56 4.68 2.86
N VAL A 17 0.19 3.53 2.28
CA VAL A 17 1.16 2.62 1.66
C VAL A 17 1.84 3.29 0.48
N THR A 18 1.09 4.00 -0.37
CA THR A 18 1.64 4.69 -1.55
C THR A 18 2.70 5.71 -1.16
N ILE A 19 2.41 6.58 -0.19
CA ILE A 19 3.38 7.58 0.30
C ILE A 19 4.63 6.88 0.84
N SER A 20 4.46 5.79 1.60
CA SER A 20 5.59 5.05 2.15
C SER A 20 6.45 4.39 1.07
N VAL A 21 5.82 3.77 0.07
CA VAL A 21 6.49 3.10 -1.07
C VAL A 21 7.21 4.12 -1.95
N ILE A 22 6.59 5.26 -2.25
CA ILE A 22 7.21 6.34 -3.03
C ILE A 22 8.47 6.87 -2.35
N GLY A 23 8.44 7.06 -1.03
CA GLY A 23 9.59 7.51 -0.23
C GLY A 23 10.69 6.46 0.00
N SER A 24 10.53 5.23 -0.49
CA SER A 24 11.51 4.16 -0.34
C SER A 24 12.61 4.19 -1.41
N ARG A 25 13.71 3.46 -1.15
CA ARG A 25 14.81 3.24 -2.12
C ARG A 25 14.52 2.15 -3.16
N ALA A 26 13.27 1.65 -3.23
CA ALA A 26 12.88 0.65 -4.22
C ALA A 26 12.94 1.20 -5.66
N THR A 27 13.16 0.32 -6.63
CA THR A 27 13.12 0.69 -8.05
C THR A 27 11.70 1.10 -8.47
N THR A 28 11.57 1.85 -9.56
CA THR A 28 10.27 2.29 -10.08
C THR A 28 9.32 1.11 -10.30
N LEU A 29 9.80 0.02 -10.90
CA LEU A 29 9.01 -1.20 -11.12
C LEU A 29 8.50 -1.81 -9.81
N ALA A 30 9.38 -1.91 -8.80
CA ALA A 30 8.99 -2.44 -7.50
C ALA A 30 7.95 -1.54 -6.82
N LYS A 31 8.10 -0.22 -6.90
CA LYS A 31 7.12 0.74 -6.37
C LYS A 31 5.75 0.54 -7.03
N THR A 32 5.72 0.44 -8.35
CA THR A 32 4.49 0.23 -9.12
C THR A 32 3.81 -1.08 -8.73
N LEU A 33 4.55 -2.19 -8.63
CA LEU A 33 3.99 -3.48 -8.23
C LEU A 33 3.43 -3.47 -6.81
N TRP A 34 4.11 -2.81 -5.86
CA TRP A 34 3.62 -2.65 -4.49
C TRP A 34 2.33 -1.83 -4.42
N ILE A 35 2.28 -0.70 -5.14
CA ILE A 35 1.10 0.16 -5.18
C ILE A 35 -0.09 -0.57 -5.82
N LEU A 36 0.13 -1.23 -6.98
CA LEU A 36 -0.90 -2.02 -7.65
C LEU A 36 -1.41 -3.17 -6.76
N GLY A 37 -0.51 -3.90 -6.11
CA GLY A 37 -0.87 -5.00 -5.22
C GLY A 37 -1.78 -4.55 -4.07
N VAL A 38 -1.45 -3.43 -3.41
CA VAL A 38 -2.27 -2.88 -2.32
C VAL A 38 -3.58 -2.27 -2.83
N PHE A 39 -3.57 -1.66 -4.01
CA PHE A 39 -4.77 -1.08 -4.62
C PHE A 39 -5.84 -2.13 -4.95
N PHE A 40 -5.46 -3.25 -5.56
CA PHE A 40 -6.41 -4.33 -5.88
C PHE A 40 -6.77 -5.20 -4.67
N PHE A 41 -5.82 -5.38 -3.75
CA PHE A 41 -5.98 -6.22 -2.57
C PHE A 41 -5.63 -5.41 -1.32
N PRO A 42 -6.55 -4.59 -0.79
CA PRO A 42 -6.27 -3.68 0.33
C PRO A 42 -5.78 -4.39 1.57
N ILE A 43 -6.51 -5.43 2.01
CA ILE A 43 -6.25 -6.10 3.28
C ILE A 43 -4.98 -6.94 3.16
N ILE A 44 -4.93 -7.83 2.16
CA ILE A 44 -3.79 -8.72 1.94
C ILE A 44 -2.54 -7.91 1.56
N GLY A 45 -2.67 -6.96 0.64
CA GLY A 45 -1.59 -6.10 0.20
C GLY A 45 -1.05 -5.22 1.32
N PHE A 46 -1.90 -4.68 2.20
CA PHE A 46 -1.46 -3.96 3.39
C PHE A 46 -0.70 -4.86 4.37
N ILE A 47 -1.21 -6.07 4.64
CA ILE A 47 -0.51 -7.05 5.50
C ILE A 47 0.84 -7.43 4.91
N LEU A 48 0.91 -7.74 3.62
CA LEU A 48 2.16 -8.05 2.92
C LEU A 48 3.12 -6.86 2.94
N TRP A 49 2.62 -5.64 2.79
CA TRP A 49 3.44 -4.44 2.87
C TRP A 49 3.98 -4.21 4.30
N LEU A 50 3.22 -4.55 5.35
CA LEU A 50 3.75 -4.45 6.72
C LEU A 50 4.96 -5.37 6.93
N LEU A 51 4.92 -6.58 6.36
CA LEU A 51 5.97 -7.59 6.53
C LEU A 51 7.16 -7.41 5.58
N LEU A 52 6.89 -7.14 4.30
CA LEU A 52 7.86 -7.18 3.20
C LEU A 52 7.95 -5.86 2.45
N GLY A 53 7.14 -4.86 2.82
CA GLY A 53 7.05 -3.60 2.10
C GLY A 53 8.35 -2.81 2.15
N PRO A 54 8.68 -2.09 1.06
CA PRO A 54 9.94 -1.37 0.95
C PRO A 54 9.95 -0.22 1.95
N ARG A 55 10.91 -0.22 2.86
CA ARG A 55 11.04 0.81 3.90
C ARG A 55 12.02 1.89 3.46
N ARG A 56 11.83 3.10 3.98
CA ARG A 56 12.82 4.17 3.90
C ARG A 56 14.02 3.77 4.76
N LEU A 57 15.12 3.37 4.13
CA LEU A 57 16.43 3.31 4.80
C LEU A 57 16.77 4.73 5.23
N ARG A 58 17.07 4.91 6.53
CA ARG A 58 17.46 6.22 7.11
C ARG A 58 18.62 6.82 6.33
#